data_AF-A0A316KMX6-F1
#
_entry.id   AF-A0A316KMX6-F1
#
_cell.length_a   1.000
_cell.length_b   1.000
_cell.length_c   1.000
_cell.angle_alpha   90.00
_cell.angle_beta   90.00
_cell.angle_gamma   90.00
#
_symmetry.space_group_name_H-M   'P 1'
#
loop_
_entity.id
_entity.type
_entity.pdbx_description
1 polymer ?
#
loop_
_entity_poly.entity_id
_entity_poly.type
_entity_poly.pdbx_seq_one_letter_code
_entity_poly.pdbx_strand_id
1 'polypeptide(L)' 'MFPVGQTKDMLTIGAFRGTYVDIYTFNFSNNEVVWTSHKIGTAIPKVGIYRAACSLMSPILD' A
#
# COMPACT_ATOMS: atom_id res chain seq x y z
N MET A 1 6.84 -5.81 -9.10
CA MET A 1 6.64 -5.49 -7.67
C MET A 1 7.75 -6.15 -6.89
N PHE A 2 8.32 -5.48 -5.91
CA PHE A 2 9.38 -6.05 -5.07
C PHE A 2 9.36 -5.43 -3.66
N PRO A 3 9.81 -6.15 -2.63
CA PRO A 3 9.92 -5.60 -1.28
C PRO A 3 10.97 -4.48 -1.26
N VAL A 4 10.62 -3.36 -0.65
CA VAL A 4 11.52 -2.19 -0.48
C VAL A 4 11.85 -1.93 0.98
N GLY A 5 11.10 -2.54 1.91
CA GLY A 5 11.35 -2.50 3.34
C GLY A 5 10.53 -3.57 4.05
N GLN A 6 11.10 -4.16 5.10
CA GLN A 6 10.41 -5.14 5.93
C GLN A 6 10.90 -5.02 7.37
N THR A 7 9.96 -5.02 8.29
CA THR A 7 10.20 -5.21 9.73
C THR A 7 9.31 -6.36 10.22
N LYS A 8 9.33 -6.65 11.52
CA LYS A 8 8.44 -7.66 12.11
C LYS A 8 6.96 -7.33 11.89
N ASP A 9 6.62 -6.05 11.98
CA ASP A 9 5.23 -5.58 12.02
C ASP A 9 4.80 -4.86 10.75
N MET A 10 5.74 -4.64 9.81
CA MET A 10 5.46 -3.94 8.57
C MET A 10 6.12 -4.60 7.36
N LEU A 11 5.42 -4.61 6.24
CA LEU A 11 5.94 -4.97 4.93
C LEU A 11 5.67 -3.85 3.94
N THR A 12 6.69 -3.33 3.30
CA THR A 12 6.57 -2.31 2.26
C THR A 12 6.94 -2.88 0.89
N ILE A 13 6.00 -2.80 -0.05
CA ILE A 13 6.12 -3.28 -1.42
C ILE A 13 6.10 -2.09 -2.37
N GLY A 14 7.06 -2.02 -3.28
CA GLY A 14 7.05 -1.07 -4.38
C GLY A 14 6.59 -1.71 -5.70
N ALA A 15 5.68 -1.04 -6.39
CA ALA A 15 5.24 -1.37 -7.74
C ALA A 15 5.64 -0.23 -8.69
N PHE A 16 6.67 -0.48 -9.49
CA PHE A 16 7.24 0.51 -10.40
C PHE A 16 6.89 0.15 -11.83
N ARG A 17 6.34 1.12 -12.56
CA ARG A 17 6.13 1.08 -14.01
C ARG A 17 6.63 2.40 -14.59
N GLY A 18 7.02 2.43 -15.86
CA GLY A 18 7.61 3.65 -16.46
C GLY A 18 6.77 4.93 -16.32
N THR A 19 5.46 4.81 -16.11
CA THR A 19 4.52 5.93 -15.96
C THR A 19 3.94 6.09 -14.55
N TYR A 20 4.28 5.22 -13.60
CA TYR A 20 3.84 5.39 -12.21
C TYR A 20 4.69 4.59 -11.21
N VAL A 21 4.71 5.08 -9.98
CA VAL A 21 5.31 4.41 -8.83
C VAL A 21 4.25 4.33 -7.74
N ASP A 22 3.90 3.11 -7.34
CA ASP A 22 3.05 2.87 -6.19
C ASP A 22 3.88 2.24 -5.06
N ILE A 23 3.68 2.71 -3.83
CA ILE A 23 4.29 2.14 -2.63
C ILE A 23 3.15 1.71 -1.70
N TYR A 24 3.16 0.45 -1.27
CA TYR A 24 2.18 -0.13 -0.35
C TYR A 24 2.91 -0.51 0.94
N THR A 25 2.41 -0.09 2.09
CA THR A 25 2.91 -0.47 3.42
C THR A 25 1.79 -1.17 4.18
N PHE A 26 1.97 -2.45 4.40
CA PHE A 26 1.13 -3.29 5.25
C PHE A 26 1.62 -3.17 6.68
N ASN A 27 0.77 -2.74 7.61
CA ASN A 27 1.03 -2.72 9.03
C ASN A 27 0.20 -3.82 9.69
N PHE A 28 0.89 -4.89 10.09
CA PHE A 28 0.27 -6.08 10.67
C PHE A 28 -0.22 -5.85 12.10
N SER A 29 0.44 -4.96 12.87
CA SER A 29 0.01 -4.63 14.23
C SER A 29 -1.34 -3.94 14.26
N ASN A 30 -1.62 -3.09 13.26
CA ASN A 30 -2.86 -2.34 13.18
C ASN A 30 -3.89 -2.94 12.20
N ASN A 31 -3.55 -4.01 11.48
CA ASN A 31 -4.35 -4.53 10.35
C ASN A 31 -4.69 -3.45 9.32
N GLU A 32 -3.69 -2.64 8.96
CA GLU A 32 -3.87 -1.52 8.04
C GLU A 32 -2.98 -1.63 6.83
N VAL A 33 -3.45 -1.06 5.71
CA VAL A 33 -2.58 -0.78 4.57
C VAL A 33 -2.58 0.71 4.28
N VAL A 34 -1.39 1.28 4.12
CA VAL A 34 -1.18 2.65 3.64
C VAL A 34 -0.52 2.54 2.28
N TRP A 35 -1.08 3.16 1.25
CA TRP A 35 -0.40 3.21 -0.04
C TRP A 35 -0.33 4.61 -0.61
N THR A 36 0.77 4.88 -1.32
CA THR A 36 0.99 6.11 -2.08
C THR A 36 1.12 5.79 -3.56
N SER A 37 0.56 6.64 -4.42
CA SER A 37 0.66 6.50 -5.88
C SER A 37 1.19 7.79 -6.48
N HIS A 38 2.30 7.70 -7.20
CA HIS A 38 2.93 8.79 -7.96
C HIS A 38 2.81 8.47 -9.45
N LYS A 39 2.01 9.23 -10.19
CA LYS A 39 1.89 9.06 -11.65
C LYS A 39 2.79 10.06 -12.37
N ILE A 40 3.64 9.55 -13.26
CA ILE A 40 4.57 10.31 -14.10
C ILE A 40 3.99 10.32 -15.53
N GLY A 41 3.75 11.50 -16.10
CA GLY A 41 3.21 11.66 -17.45
C GLY A 41 2.04 12.64 -17.58
N THR A 42 1.52 13.16 -16.46
CA THR A 42 0.66 14.35 -16.47
C THR A 42 1.52 15.60 -16.34
N ALA A 43 1.06 16.76 -16.88
CA ALA A 43 1.78 18.03 -16.74
C ALA A 43 2.05 18.43 -15.28
N ILE A 44 1.26 17.89 -14.34
CA ILE A 44 1.39 18.06 -12.89
C ILE A 44 1.46 16.68 -12.25
N PRO A 45 2.49 16.36 -11.45
CA PRO A 45 2.56 15.12 -10.68
C PRO A 45 1.35 15.01 -9.75
N LYS A 46 0.78 13.81 -9.63
CA LYS A 46 -0.30 13.53 -8.68
C LYS A 46 0.16 12.54 -7.65
N VAL A 47 -0.11 12.85 -6.38
CA VAL A 47 0.17 12.00 -5.23
C VAL A 47 -1.12 11.80 -4.47
N GLY A 48 -1.46 10.55 -4.18
CA GLY A 48 -2.57 10.21 -3.30
C GLY A 48 -2.11 9.25 -2.23
N ILE A 49 -2.56 9.46 -0.99
CA ILE A 49 -2.34 8.55 0.13
C ILE A 49 -3.69 7.97 0.51
N TYR A 50 -3.76 6.65 0.59
CA TYR A 50 -4.97 5.96 1.02
C TYR A 50 -4.63 5.05 2.18
N ARG A 51 -5.53 5.01 3.16
CA ARG A 51 -5.44 4.15 4.34
C ARG A 51 -6.71 3.31 4.41
N ALA A 52 -6.55 2.00 4.41
CA ALA A 52 -7.64 1.07 4.68
C ALA A 52 -7.36 0.34 6.00
N ALA A 53 -8.38 0.26 6.85
CA ALA A 53 -8.40 -0.64 7.98
C ALA A 53 -9.11 -1.94 7.55
N CYS A 54 -8.43 -3.07 7.63
CA CYS A 54 -9.06 -4.37 7.46
C CYS A 54 -9.58 -4.83 8.81
N SER A 55 -10.89 -4.74 9.04
CA SER A 55 -11.52 -5.56 10.07
C SER A 55 -11.52 -7.00 9.57
N LEU A 56 -10.97 -7.93 10.36
CA LEU A 56 -11.22 -9.36 10.16
C LEU A 56 -12.72 -9.58 10.35
N MET A 57 -13.48 -9.54 9.26
CA MET A 57 -14.85 -10.03 9.25
C MET A 57 -14.73 -11.55 9.43
N SER A 58 -14.92 -12.02 10.67
CA SER A 58 -15.01 -13.45 10.95
C SER A 58 -16.12 -13.99 10.05
N PRO A 59 -15.90 -15.08 9.27
CA PRO A 59 -17.02 -15.79 8.71
C PRO A 59 -17.88 -16.24 9.90
N ILE A 60 -19.11 -15.74 9.96
CA ILE A 60 -20.14 -16.33 10.79
C ILE A 60 -20.34 -17.72 10.18
N LEU A 61 -19.79 -18.73 10.83
CA LEU A 61 -20.19 -20.12 10.61
C LEU A 61 -21.55 -20.26 11.29
N ASP A 62 -22.62 -20.18 10.49
CA ASP A 62 -23.91 -20.81 10.81
C ASP A 62 -23.88 -22.28 10.32
#